data_AF-A0A8X6XP92-F1
#
_entry.id   AF-A0A8X6XP92-F1
#
_cell.length_a   1.000
_cell.length_b   1.000
_cell.length_c   1.000
_cell.angle_alpha   90.00
_cell.angle_beta   90.00
_cell.angle_gamma   90.00
#
_symmetry.space_group_name_H-M   'P 1'
#
loop_
_entity.id
_entity.type
_entity.pdbx_description
1 polymer ?
#
loop_
_entity_poly.entity_id
_entity_poly.type
_entity_poly.pdbx_seq_one_letter_code
_entity_poly.pdbx_strand_id
1 'polypeptide(L)'
;MAFLGKGLKADSLVMATEMGVEDILGLKAFELREAILNNRKLDEEFCREQFNTIKEERKRKEEIELVEKKKRGNGIGGETEKRIYS
;
A
#
# COMPACT_ATOMS: atom_id res chain seq x y z
N MET A 1 15.96 -13.26 7.70
CA MET A 1 14.61 -12.98 7.17
C MET A 1 14.64 -12.18 5.85
N ALA A 2 14.60 -12.86 4.70
CA ALA A 2 14.70 -12.21 3.37
C ALA A 2 13.39 -11.61 2.83
N PHE A 3 12.24 -11.87 3.49
CA PHE A 3 10.92 -11.50 2.94
C PHE A 3 10.64 -9.99 2.98
N LEU A 4 11.14 -9.26 3.99
CA LEU A 4 11.04 -7.80 4.06
C LEU A 4 11.78 -7.09 2.92
N GLY A 5 12.73 -7.77 2.28
CA GLY A 5 13.42 -7.28 1.08
C GLY A 5 12.54 -7.20 -0.16
N LYS A 6 11.36 -7.84 -0.16
CA LYS A 6 10.49 -7.98 -1.34
C LYS A 6 9.35 -6.95 -1.41
N GLY A 7 9.31 -5.97 -0.51
CA GLY A 7 8.29 -4.92 -0.49
C GLY A 7 8.86 -3.52 -0.65
N LEU A 8 7.96 -2.54 -0.82
CA LEU A 8 8.30 -1.13 -0.90
C LEU A 8 8.62 -0.57 0.50
N LYS A 9 9.27 0.60 0.54
CA LYS A 9 9.50 1.34 1.79
C LYS A 9 8.18 1.60 2.54
N ALA A 10 7.11 1.89 1.81
CA ALA A 10 5.78 2.09 2.38
C ALA A 10 5.27 0.83 3.10
N ASP A 11 5.47 -0.35 2.50
CA ASP A 11 5.07 -1.63 3.11
C ASP A 11 5.83 -1.84 4.44
N SER A 12 7.13 -1.53 4.48
CA SER A 12 7.94 -1.61 5.70
C SER A 12 7.56 -0.56 6.76
N LEU A 13 7.11 0.63 6.36
CA LEU A 13 6.63 1.66 7.29
C LEU A 13 5.33 1.24 7.97
N VAL A 14 4.37 0.72 7.20
CA VAL A 14 3.10 0.21 7.74
C VAL A 14 3.39 -0.92 8.72
N MET A 15 4.24 -1.88 8.32
CA MET A 15 4.61 -2.98 9.20
C MET A 15 5.30 -2.48 10.47
N ALA A 16 6.26 -1.56 10.38
CA ALA A 16 6.94 -1.04 11.57
C ALA A 16 5.94 -0.32 12.52
N THR A 17 4.95 0.38 11.96
CA THR A 17 3.88 1.03 12.73
C THR A 17 3.00 0.00 13.45
N GLU A 18 2.55 -1.04 12.75
CA GLU A 18 1.72 -2.11 13.33
C GLU A 18 2.45 -2.90 14.40
N MET A 19 3.78 -3.02 14.26
CA MET A 19 4.64 -3.68 15.24
C MET A 19 5.00 -2.78 16.44
N GLY A 20 4.47 -1.56 16.49
CA GLY A 20 4.71 -0.61 17.58
C GLY A 20 6.17 -0.12 17.64
N VAL A 21 6.86 -0.08 16.51
CA VAL A 21 8.21 0.48 16.43
C VAL A 21 8.08 2.00 16.37
N GLU A 22 8.57 2.67 17.41
CA GLU A 22 8.59 4.13 17.53
C GLU A 22 9.72 4.77 16.70
N ASP A 23 9.64 6.08 16.43
CA ASP A 23 10.65 6.88 15.73
C ASP A 23 11.05 6.39 14.31
N ILE A 24 10.09 5.78 13.62
CA ILE A 24 10.28 5.25 12.26
C ILE A 24 10.16 6.31 11.14
N LEU A 25 9.71 7.52 11.49
CA LEU A 25 9.56 8.62 10.55
C LEU A 25 10.94 9.20 10.17
N GLY A 26 11.35 8.96 8.93
CA GLY A 26 12.63 9.43 8.39
C GLY A 26 13.63 8.31 8.13
N LEU A 27 13.41 7.12 8.70
CA LEU A 27 14.26 5.96 8.47
C LEU A 27 14.25 5.53 7.01
N LYS A 28 15.40 5.04 6.55
CA LYS A 28 15.56 4.38 5.24
C LYS A 28 14.93 2.99 5.29
N ALA A 29 14.62 2.45 4.10
CA ALA A 29 14.02 1.12 3.99
C ALA A 29 14.86 0.01 4.66
N PHE A 30 16.19 0.14 4.63
CA PHE A 30 17.09 -0.80 5.32
C PHE A 30 16.97 -0.70 6.85
N GLU A 31 16.98 0.52 7.39
CA GLU A 31 16.87 0.78 8.84
C GLU A 31 15.52 0.32 9.40
N LEU A 32 14.44 0.54 8.64
CA LEU A 32 13.11 0.01 8.99
C LEU A 32 13.11 -1.51 9.10
N ARG A 33 13.80 -2.20 8.17
CA ARG A 33 13.90 -3.65 8.19
C ARG A 33 14.69 -4.12 9.40
N GLU A 34 15.81 -3.49 9.72
CA GLU A 34 16.57 -3.81 10.92
C GLU A 34 15.76 -3.57 12.19
N ALA A 35 15.01 -2.47 12.28
CA ALA A 35 14.18 -2.17 13.44
C ALA A 35 13.08 -3.24 13.67
N ILE A 36 12.42 -3.70 12.60
CA ILE A 36 11.44 -4.79 12.67
C ILE A 36 12.13 -6.10 13.11
N LEU A 37 13.31 -6.42 12.56
CA LEU A 37 14.03 -7.66 12.87
C LEU A 37 14.62 -7.69 14.27
N ASN A 38 15.02 -6.54 14.80
CA ASN A 38 15.56 -6.42 16.15
C ASN A 38 14.47 -6.47 17.22
N ASN A 39 13.20 -6.37 16.83
CA ASN A 39 12.08 -6.57 17.73
C ASN A 39 11.94 -8.07 18.07
N ARG A 40 12.72 -8.52 19.06
CA ARG A 40 12.80 -9.91 19.55
C ARG A 40 11.48 -10.51 20.04
N LYS A 41 10.41 -9.72 20.11
CA LYS A 41 9.10 -10.17 20.57
C LYS A 41 8.25 -10.82 19.46
N LEU A 42 8.70 -10.78 18.21
CA LEU A 42 7.88 -11.17 17.07
C LEU A 42 8.31 -12.51 16.48
N ASP A 43 7.32 -13.36 16.27
CA ASP A 43 7.46 -14.60 15.52
C ASP A 43 7.69 -14.33 14.02
N GLU A 44 8.58 -15.12 13.40
CA GLU A 44 8.96 -14.97 11.99
C GLU A 44 7.79 -15.25 11.05
N GLU A 45 7.00 -16.28 11.37
CA GLU A 45 5.85 -16.69 10.56
C GLU A 45 4.77 -15.62 10.58
N PHE A 46 4.42 -15.14 11.77
CA PHE A 46 3.50 -14.01 11.94
C PHE A 46 3.96 -12.76 11.17
N CYS A 47 5.23 -12.36 11.28
CA CYS A 47 5.76 -11.20 10.56
C CYS A 47 5.63 -11.35 9.04
N ARG A 48 5.87 -12.56 8.53
CA ARG A 48 5.78 -12.85 7.10
C ARG A 48 4.35 -12.78 6.60
N GLU A 49 3.40 -13.33 7.35
CA GLU A 49 1.97 -13.24 7.02
C GLU A 49 1.50 -11.79 6.99
N GLN A 50 1.78 -11.02 8.05
CA GLN A 50 1.42 -9.60 8.12
C GLN A 50 2.01 -8.80 6.96
N PHE A 51 3.28 -9.01 6.64
CA PHE A 51 3.92 -8.31 5.52
C PHE A 51 3.29 -8.67 4.16
N ASN A 52 2.86 -9.91 3.97
CA ASN A 52 2.15 -10.32 2.77
C ASN A 52 0.76 -9.67 2.69
N THR A 53 0.01 -9.65 3.80
CA THR A 53 -1.29 -8.99 3.88
C THR A 53 -1.19 -7.51 3.53
N ILE A 54 -0.22 -6.77 4.10
CA ILE A 54 0.02 -5.36 3.78
C ILE A 54 0.24 -5.16 2.27
N LYS A 55 1.06 -6.04 1.65
CA LYS A 55 1.32 -5.97 0.21
C LYS A 55 0.08 -6.23 -0.63
N GLU A 56 -0.73 -7.20 -0.24
CA GLU A 56 -1.97 -7.54 -0.94
C GLU A 56 -3.00 -6.42 -0.80
N GLU A 57 -3.17 -5.84 0.38
CA GLU A 57 -4.06 -4.71 0.59
C GLU A 57 -3.67 -3.50 -0.24
N ARG A 58 -2.37 -3.18 -0.33
CA ARG A 58 -1.87 -2.09 -1.17
C ARG A 58 -2.22 -2.32 -2.64
N LYS A 59 -1.94 -3.51 -3.17
CA LYS A 59 -2.28 -3.86 -4.55
C LYS A 59 -3.79 -3.75 -4.81
N ARG A 60 -4.61 -4.24 -3.88
CA ARG A 60 -6.07 -4.16 -3.98
C ARG A 60 -6.57 -2.72 -4.02
N LYS A 61 -6.01 -1.83 -3.19
CA LYS A 61 -6.33 -0.39 -3.21
C LYS A 61 -5.93 0.27 -4.53
N GLU A 62 -4.76 -0.05 -5.06
CA GLU A 62 -4.29 0.45 -6.37
C GLU A 62 -5.21 -0.01 -7.51
N GLU A 63 -5.66 -1.27 -7.50
CA GLU A 63 -6.59 -1.81 -8.49
C GLU A 63 -7.97 -1.12 -8.44
N ILE A 64 -8.51 -0.90 -7.24
CA ILE A 64 -9.78 -0.18 -7.05
C ILE A 64 -9.69 1.23 -7.60
N GLU A 65 -8.61 1.96 -7.28
CA GLU A 65 -8.38 3.31 -7.82
C GLU A 65 -8.30 3.33 -9.35
N LEU A 66 -7.63 2.36 -9.96
CA LEU A 66 -7.53 2.22 -11.41
C LEU A 66 -8.90 1.98 -12.06
N VAL A 67 -9.73 1.14 -11.44
CA VAL A 67 -11.11 0.89 -11.90
C VAL A 67 -11.96 2.15 -11.77
N GLU A 68 -11.86 2.89 -10.66
CA GLU A 68 -12.59 4.14 -10.48
C GLU A 68 -12.14 5.23 -11.47
N LYS A 69 -10.84 5.38 -11.71
CA LYS A 69 -10.30 6.31 -12.72
C LYS A 69 -10.80 5.96 -14.11
N LYS A 70 -10.88 4.67 -14.49
CA LYS A 70 -11.48 4.24 -15.77
C LYS A 70 -12.97 4.56 -15.86
N LYS A 71 -13.73 4.36 -14.78
CA LYS A 71 -15.16 4.71 -14.75
C LYS A 71 -15.40 6.22 -14.86
N ARG A 72 -14.58 7.04 -14.19
CA ARG A 72 -14.66 8.51 -14.27
C ARG A 72 -14.16 9.06 -15.62
N GLY A 73 -13.16 8.42 -16.24
CA GLY A 73 -12.63 8.81 -17.55
C GLY A 73 -13.55 8.47 -18.73
N ASN A 74 -14.39 7.43 -18.63
CA ASN A 74 -15.34 7.06 -19.68
C ASN A 74 -16.70 7.79 -19.60
N GLY A 75 -16.86 8.76 -18.68
CA GLY A 75 -18.13 9.47 -18.44
C GLY A 75 -18.29 10.81 -19.14
N ILE A 76 -17.33 11.26 -19.95
CA ILE A 76 -17.41 12.56 -20.66
C ILE A 76 -17.48 12.29 -22.16
N GLY A 77 -18.66 11.91 -22.64
CA GLY A 77 -18.86 11.66 -24.06
C GLY A 77 -20.28 11.21 -24.36
N GLY A 78 -21.24 12.14 -24.26
CA GLY A 78 -22.55 11.87 -24.84
C GLY A 78 -23.73 12.66 -24.28
N GLU A 79 -23.59 13.95 -23.98
CA GLU A 79 -24.77 14.82 -23.78
C GLU A 79 -24.38 16.27 -24.07
N THR A 80 -24.16 16.59 -25.35
CA THR A 80 -24.21 17.98 -25.82
C THR A 80 -25.27 18.09 -26.91
N GLU A 81 -26.38 18.70 -26.50
CA GLU A 81 -27.23 19.59 -27.28
C GLU A 81 -27.69 19.14 -28.68
N LYS A 82 -28.87 18.53 -28.71
CA LYS A 82 -29.85 18.82 -29.77
C LYS A 82 -31.14 19.38 -29.15
N ARG A 83 -31.03 20.58 -28.59
CA ARG A 83 -32.15 21.51 -28.43
C ARG A 83 -31.74 22.84 -29.04
N ILE A 84 -31.79 22.92 -30.36
CA ILE A 84 -31.92 24.21 -31.03
C ILE A 84 -33.19 24.10 -31.87
N TYR A 85 -34.16 24.91 -31.45
CA TYR A 85 -35.42 25.18 -32.13
C TYR A 85 -35.19 25.58 -33.59
N SER A 86 -36.00 25.04 -34.50
CA SER A 86 -36.53 25.72 -35.70
C SER A 86 -37.74 24.95 -36.19
#